data_AF-A0AAP4DVA2-F1
#
_entry.id   AF-A0AAP4DVA2-F1
#
_cell.length_a   1.000
_cell.length_b   1.000
_cell.length_c   1.000
_cell.angle_alpha   90.00
_cell.angle_beta   90.00
_cell.angle_gamma   90.00
#
_symmetry.space_group_name_H-M   'P 1'
#
loop_
_entity.id
_entity.type
_entity.pdbx_description
1 polymer ?
#
loop_
_entity_poly.entity_id
_entity_poly.type
_entity_poly.pdbx_seq_one_letter_code
_entity_poly.pdbx_strand_id
1 'polypeptide(L)' 'MSFGLVMAADSRKRREFLCEQLRIGYANGKQIKKRLNMFKITKEQIENVMKNY' A
#
# COMPACT_ATOMS: atom_id res chain seq x y z
N MET A 1 -13.73 1.20 0.59
CA MET A 1 -13.06 0.20 1.44
C MET A 1 -11.88 0.81 2.18
N SER A 2 -11.71 0.50 3.47
CA SER A 2 -10.44 0.73 4.18
C SER A 2 -9.59 -0.54 4.03
N PHE A 3 -8.46 -0.46 3.30
CA PHE A 3 -7.63 -1.63 2.96
C PHE A 3 -6.90 -2.29 4.15
N GLY A 4 -7.15 -1.84 5.39
CA GLY A 4 -6.52 -2.41 6.58
C GLY A 4 -4.99 -2.26 6.56
N LEU A 5 -4.47 -1.17 6.00
CA LEU A 5 -3.03 -0.90 5.86
C LEU A 5 -2.36 -0.42 7.15
N VAL A 6 -3.17 -0.03 8.14
CA VAL A 6 -2.74 0.48 9.45
C VAL A 6 -3.76 -0.07 10.46
N MET A 7 -3.34 -0.92 11.42
CA MET A 7 -4.12 -1.56 12.51
C MET A 7 -4.73 -2.96 12.30
N ALA A 8 -4.50 -3.64 11.18
CA ALA A 8 -4.77 -5.09 11.08
C ALA A 8 -3.49 -5.89 11.41
N ALA A 9 -3.64 -7.10 11.95
CA ALA A 9 -2.50 -8.01 12.18
C ALA A 9 -1.68 -8.22 10.89
N ASP A 10 -2.37 -8.29 9.74
CA ASP A 10 -1.77 -8.41 8.40
C ASP A 10 -1.40 -7.08 7.74
N SER A 11 -1.53 -5.93 8.42
CA SER A 11 -1.18 -4.63 7.84
C SER A 11 0.28 -4.57 7.37
N ARG A 12 1.19 -5.33 7.99
CA ARG A 12 2.59 -5.37 7.56
C ARG A 12 2.72 -6.04 6.19
N LYS A 13 2.20 -7.25 6.03
CA LYS A 13 2.23 -8.02 4.77
C LYS A 13 1.52 -7.30 3.63
N ARG A 14 0.35 -6.70 3.90
CA ARG A 14 -0.39 -5.90 2.91
C ARG A 14 0.40 -4.70 2.41
N ARG A 15 1.12 -4.02 3.29
CA ARG A 15 1.99 -2.90 2.89
C ARG A 15 3.19 -3.40 2.10
N GLU A 16 3.82 -4.50 2.50
CA GLU A 16 4.94 -5.10 1.77
C GLU A 16 4.50 -5.49 0.36
N PHE A 17 3.39 -6.21 0.22
CA PHE A 17 2.82 -6.55 -1.07
C PHE A 17 2.49 -5.32 -1.91
N LEU A 18 1.77 -4.33 -1.35
CA LEU A 18 1.44 -3.09 -2.07
C LEU A 18 2.71 -2.37 -2.56
N CYS A 19 3.71 -2.27 -1.69
CA CYS A 19 4.98 -1.60 -1.97
C CYS A 19 5.79 -2.32 -3.06
N GLU A 20 5.78 -3.65 -3.06
CA GLU A 20 6.45 -4.49 -4.04
C GLU A 20 5.76 -4.41 -5.40
N GLN A 21 4.44 -4.58 -5.43
CA GLN A 21 3.65 -4.53 -6.67
C GLN A 21 3.69 -3.14 -7.32
N LEU A 22 3.61 -2.07 -6.54
CA LEU A 22 3.73 -0.70 -7.04
C LEU A 22 5.19 -0.28 -7.31
N ARG A 23 6.17 -1.15 -7.00
CA ARG A 23 7.62 -0.89 -7.13
C ARG A 23 8.07 0.43 -6.49
N ILE A 24 7.40 0.83 -5.40
CA ILE A 24 7.72 2.05 -4.65
C ILE A 24 8.74 1.80 -3.53
N GLY A 25 9.11 0.52 -3.31
CA GLY A 25 9.98 0.08 -2.23
C GLY A 25 9.29 0.10 -0.86
N TYR A 26 9.99 -0.36 0.17
CA TYR A 26 9.42 -0.54 1.51
C TYR A 26 8.95 0.77 2.16
N ALA A 27 7.75 0.77 2.73
CA ALA A 27 7.24 1.89 3.53
C ALA A 27 6.54 1.39 4.81
N ASN A 28 6.88 2.02 5.94
CA ASN A 28 6.16 1.83 7.19
C ASN A 28 4.78 2.54 7.15
N GLY A 29 3.92 2.25 8.14
CA GLY A 29 2.53 2.75 8.14
C GLY A 29 2.40 4.28 8.12
N LYS A 30 3.41 5.01 8.62
CA LYS A 30 3.45 6.48 8.56
C LYS A 30 3.93 6.99 7.20
N GLN A 31 4.92 6.34 6.59
CA GLN A 31 5.50 6.78 5.32
C GLN A 31 4.73 6.33 4.09
N ILE A 32 3.93 5.25 4.17
CA ILE A 32 3.26 4.70 2.99
C ILE A 32 2.38 5.72 2.27
N LYS A 33 1.63 6.54 3.01
CA LYS A 33 0.80 7.61 2.42
C LYS A 33 1.66 8.63 1.67
N LYS A 34 2.79 9.05 2.26
CA LYS A 34 3.72 9.99 1.63
C LYS A 34 4.33 9.40 0.37
N ARG A 35 4.71 8.12 0.40
CA ARG A 35 5.29 7.40 -0.73
C ARG A 35 4.27 7.27 -1.87
N LEU A 36 3.06 6.80 -1.58
CA LEU A 36 1.96 6.76 -2.54
C LEU A 36 1.71 8.14 -3.18
N ASN A 37 1.76 9.22 -2.41
CA ASN A 37 1.60 10.58 -2.92
C ASN A 37 2.80 11.03 -3.80
N MET A 38 4.04 10.75 -3.39
CA MET A 38 5.25 11.09 -4.18
C MET A 38 5.27 10.39 -5.54
N PHE A 39 4.85 9.13 -5.60
CA PHE A 39 4.75 8.37 -6.85
C PHE A 39 3.44 8.64 -7.60
N LYS A 40 2.60 9.58 -7.13
CA LYS A 40 1.28 9.90 -7.71
C LYS A 40 0.40 8.66 -7.91
N ILE A 41 0.49 7.70 -6.99
CA ILE A 41 -0.30 6.48 -7.04
C ILE A 41 -1.76 6.84 -6.76
N THR A 42 -2.63 6.47 -7.69
CA THR A 42 -4.08 6.68 -7.58
C THR A 42 -4.73 5.60 -6.73
N LYS A 43 -5.95 5.88 -6.23
CA LYS A 43 -6.75 4.87 -5.53
C LYS A 43 -7.00 3.63 -6.39
N GLU A 44 -7.28 3.81 -7.68
CA GLU A 44 -7.49 2.69 -8.61
C GLU A 44 -6.28 1.77 -8.73
N GLN A 45 -5.06 2.32 -8.74
CA GLN A 45 -3.83 1.51 -8.75
C GLN A 45 -3.71 0.69 -7.47
N ILE A 46 -4.00 1.29 -6.32
CA ILE A 46 -4.01 0.60 -5.03
C ILE A 46 -5.08 -0.49 -5.02
N GLU A 47 -6.29 -0.19 -5.51
CA GLU A 47 -7.40 -1.14 -5.62
C GLU A 47 -7.06 -2.30 -6.53
N ASN A 48 -6.48 -2.04 -7.69
CA ASN A 48 -6.10 -3.07 -8.66
C ASN A 48 -5.04 -4.00 -8.09
N VAL A 49 -4.05 -3.46 -7.38
CA VAL A 49 -3.06 -4.28 -6.67
C VAL A 49 -3.72 -5.08 -5.57
N MET A 50 -4.53 -4.44 -4.72
CA MET A 50 -5.21 -5.10 -3.59
C MET A 50 -6.26 -6.13 -4.01
N LYS A 51 -6.75 -6.11 -5.25
CA LYS A 51 -7.59 -7.17 -5.82
C LYS A 51 -6.83 -8.49 -6.02
N ASN A 52 -5.51 -8.42 -6.16
CA ASN A 52 -4.64 -9.58 -6.38
C ASN A 52 -3.90 -10.03 -5.09
N TYR A 53 -4.27 -9.45 -3.93
CA TYR A 53 -3.75 -9.83 -2.61
C TYR A 53 -4.68 -10.81 -1.91
#